data_AF-A0A431L6C4-F1
#
_entry.id   AF-A0A431L6C4-F1
#
_cell.length_a   1.000
_cell.length_b   1.000
_cell.length_c   1.000
_cell.angle_alpha   90.00
_cell.angle_beta   90.00
_cell.angle_gamma   90.00
#
_symmetry.space_group_name_H-M   'P 1'
#
loop_
_entity.id
_entity.type
_entity.pdbx_description
1 polymer ?
#
loop_
_entity_poly.entity_id
_entity_poly.type
_entity_poly.pdbx_seq_one_letter_code
_entity_poly.pdbx_strand_id
1 'polypeptide(L)'
;MNADRADRHAHALHHPLLEEVSRHQPELRGYPVAPLLDDFLRADDLGRLHAYQLADHCLASWIAQLDRPVERVLDGLPDVFDKIESRQRGARDALARIHAALMQARDAQTLPR
;
A
#
# COMPACT_ATOMS: atom_id res chain seq x y z
N MET A 1 21.47 0.53 25.19
CA MET A 1 20.64 -0.15 24.16
C MET A 1 19.35 0.63 23.80
N ASN A 2 19.29 1.97 23.93
CA ASN A 2 18.07 2.75 23.57
C ASN A 2 18.22 3.63 22.32
N ALA A 3 19.44 4.01 21.94
CA ALA A 3 19.67 4.86 20.76
C ALA A 3 19.27 4.17 19.45
N ASP A 4 19.63 2.89 19.32
CA ASP A 4 19.39 2.06 18.13
C ASP A 4 17.89 1.82 17.83
N ARG A 5 17.03 1.90 18.86
CA ARG A 5 15.58 1.74 18.73
C ARG A 5 14.90 3.06 18.37
N ALA A 6 15.42 4.18 18.85
CA ALA A 6 14.93 5.52 18.54
C ALA A 6 15.30 5.93 17.10
N ASP A 7 16.51 5.62 16.63
CA ASP A 7 16.94 5.90 15.25
C ASP A 7 16.15 5.09 14.21
N ARG A 8 15.82 3.83 14.51
CA ARG A 8 14.91 3.02 13.68
C ARG A 8 13.50 3.60 13.61
N HIS A 9 13.02 4.18 14.71
CA HIS A 9 11.71 4.87 14.76
C HIS A 9 11.70 6.17 13.95
N ALA A 10 12.79 6.94 14.02
CA ALA A 10 12.95 8.17 13.23
C ALA A 10 13.12 7.88 11.72
N HIS A 11 13.82 6.80 11.35
CA HIS A 11 13.92 6.35 9.95
C HIS A 11 12.62 5.79 9.39
N ALA A 12 11.80 5.13 10.22
CA ALA A 12 10.49 4.64 9.80
C ALA A 12 9.54 5.81 9.44
N LEU A 13 9.60 6.92 10.17
CA LEU A 13 8.74 8.10 9.95
C LEU A 13 9.00 8.84 8.63
N HIS A 14 10.15 8.62 7.98
CA HIS A 14 10.55 9.26 6.71
C HIS A 14 10.93 8.23 5.64
N HIS A 15 10.30 7.05 5.66
CA HIS A 15 10.55 6.06 4.63
C HIS A 15 9.81 6.45 3.33
N PRO A 16 10.46 6.46 2.14
CA PRO A 16 9.84 6.84 0.87
C PRO A 16 8.52 6.12 0.57
N LEU A 17 8.41 4.87 1.03
CA LEU A 17 7.18 4.07 0.96
C LEU A 17 6.00 4.70 1.73
N LEU A 18 6.21 5.19 2.95
CA LEU A 18 5.16 5.84 3.75
C LEU A 18 4.86 7.26 3.26
N GLU A 19 5.82 7.93 2.64
CA GLU A 19 5.59 9.19 1.93
C GLU A 19 4.67 8.99 0.72
N GLU A 20 4.87 7.90 -0.04
CA GLU A 20 3.98 7.54 -1.15
C GLU A 20 2.56 7.25 -0.64
N VAL A 21 2.42 6.49 0.46
CA VAL A 21 1.11 6.27 1.10
C VAL A 21 0.47 7.60 1.50
N SER A 22 1.24 8.51 2.10
CA SER A 22 0.74 9.82 2.54
C SER A 22 0.23 10.67 1.39
N ARG A 23 0.90 10.60 0.22
CA ARG A 23 0.51 11.33 -0.98
C ARG A 23 -0.85 10.91 -1.56
N HIS A 24 -1.20 9.63 -1.41
CA HIS A 24 -2.45 9.05 -1.95
C HIS A 24 -3.51 8.73 -0.87
N GLN A 25 -3.39 9.32 0.32
CA GLN A 25 -4.36 9.09 1.41
C GLN A 25 -5.84 9.26 1.01
N PRO A 26 -6.23 10.26 0.19
CA PRO A 26 -7.62 10.39 -0.24
C PRO A 26 -8.14 9.16 -1.00
N GLU A 27 -7.32 8.59 -1.88
CA GLU A 27 -7.64 7.45 -2.74
C GLU A 27 -7.60 6.11 -1.97
N LEU A 28 -6.77 6.03 -0.93
CA LEU A 28 -6.59 4.82 -0.11
C LEU A 28 -7.60 4.69 1.02
N ARG A 29 -8.56 5.61 1.14
CA ARG A 29 -9.57 5.56 2.20
C ARG A 29 -10.31 4.22 2.18
N GLY A 30 -10.22 3.48 3.28
CA GLY A 30 -10.83 2.16 3.43
C GLY A 30 -9.84 0.99 3.28
N TYR A 31 -8.60 1.26 2.88
CA TYR A 31 -7.53 0.26 2.83
C TYR A 31 -6.55 0.46 3.99
N PRO A 32 -6.23 -0.58 4.78
CA PRO A 32 -5.28 -0.49 5.88
C PRO A 32 -3.83 -0.55 5.37
N VAL A 33 -3.48 0.29 4.39
CA VAL A 33 -2.16 0.27 3.73
C VAL A 33 -1.06 0.74 4.67
N ALA A 34 -1.26 1.87 5.36
CA ALA A 34 -0.23 2.42 6.26
C ALA A 34 0.20 1.44 7.37
N PRO A 35 -0.72 0.81 8.15
CA PRO A 35 -0.30 -0.14 9.18
C PRO A 35 0.35 -1.40 8.59
N LEU A 36 -0.15 -1.89 7.45
CA LEU A 36 0.45 -3.05 6.76
C LEU A 36 1.91 -2.80 6.35
N LEU A 37 2.22 -1.58 5.87
CA LEU A 37 3.59 -1.22 5.49
C LEU A 37 4.45 -0.85 6.70
N ASP A 38 3.87 -0.31 7.78
CA ASP A 38 4.60 -0.10 9.03
C ASP A 38 5.12 -1.43 9.60
N ASP A 39 4.32 -2.50 9.55
CA ASP A 39 4.74 -3.84 9.95
C ASP A 39 5.94 -4.34 9.13
N PHE A 40 5.94 -4.12 7.81
CA PHE A 40 7.07 -4.45 6.94
C PHE A 40 8.34 -3.67 7.31
N LEU A 41 8.22 -2.36 7.52
CA LEU A 41 9.36 -1.49 7.84
C LEU A 41 9.95 -1.77 9.23
N ARG A 42 9.12 -2.28 10.16
CA ARG A 42 9.53 -2.57 11.53
C ARG A 42 9.97 -4.02 11.75
N ALA A 43 9.77 -4.88 10.76
CA ALA A 43 10.19 -6.26 10.82
C ALA A 43 11.72 -6.41 10.89
N ASP A 44 12.17 -7.29 11.77
CA ASP A 44 13.56 -7.74 11.79
C ASP A 44 13.89 -8.56 10.54
N ASP A 45 15.17 -8.85 10.30
CA ASP A 45 15.61 -9.52 9.06
C ASP A 45 14.93 -10.89 8.86
N LEU A 46 14.58 -11.57 9.96
CA LEU A 46 13.92 -12.88 9.94
C LEU A 46 12.43 -12.78 9.56
N GLY A 47 11.72 -11.77 10.08
CA GLY A 47 10.30 -11.52 9.81
C GLY A 47 10.03 -10.69 8.56
N ARG A 48 11.05 -10.00 8.02
CA ARG A 48 10.87 -9.04 6.92
C ARG A 48 10.39 -9.67 5.62
N LEU A 49 10.89 -10.86 5.27
CA LEU A 49 10.41 -11.57 4.08
C LEU A 49 8.92 -11.91 4.22
N HIS A 50 8.50 -12.35 5.40
CA HIS A 50 7.11 -12.68 5.67
C HIS A 50 6.21 -11.43 5.63
N ALA A 51 6.65 -10.33 6.26
CA ALA A 51 5.92 -9.07 6.23
C ALA A 51 5.81 -8.49 4.80
N TYR A 52 6.86 -8.60 3.99
CA TYR A 52 6.81 -8.27 2.57
C TYR A 52 5.78 -9.11 1.81
N GLN A 53 5.80 -10.44 1.98
CA GLN A 53 4.87 -11.34 1.30
C GLN A 53 3.41 -11.05 1.67
N LEU A 54 3.15 -10.74 2.94
CA LEU A 54 1.82 -10.34 3.39
C LEU A 54 1.40 -9.02 2.73
N ALA A 55 2.28 -8.02 2.73
CA ALA A 55 2.00 -6.72 2.12
C ALA A 55 1.76 -6.83 0.61
N ASP A 56 2.63 -7.55 -0.09
CA ASP A 56 2.53 -7.86 -1.52
C ASP A 56 1.20 -8.55 -1.86
N HIS A 57 0.84 -9.60 -1.11
CA HIS A 57 -0.40 -10.33 -1.32
C HIS A 57 -1.64 -9.47 -1.08
N CYS A 58 -1.66 -8.69 0.01
CA CYS A 58 -2.78 -7.80 0.31
C CYS A 58 -2.97 -6.72 -0.77
N LEU A 59 -1.88 -6.06 -1.18
CA LEU A 59 -1.92 -5.04 -2.22
C LEU A 59 -2.41 -5.63 -3.56
N ALA A 60 -1.84 -6.77 -3.97
CA ALA A 60 -2.26 -7.46 -5.19
C ALA A 60 -3.74 -7.88 -5.15
N SER A 61 -4.21 -8.39 -4.00
CA SER A 61 -5.60 -8.79 -3.81
C SER A 61 -6.56 -7.60 -3.89
N TRP A 62 -6.22 -6.46 -3.29
CA TRP A 62 -7.04 -5.25 -3.36
C TRP A 62 -7.10 -4.66 -4.78
N ILE A 63 -5.97 -4.65 -5.50
CA ILE A 63 -5.94 -4.25 -6.91
C ILE A 63 -6.84 -5.16 -7.74
N ALA A 64 -6.73 -6.49 -7.57
CA ALA A 64 -7.55 -7.45 -8.30
C ALA A 64 -9.05 -7.33 -7.98
N GLN A 65 -9.42 -6.92 -6.77
CA GLN A 65 -10.82 -6.64 -6.41
C GLN A 65 -11.35 -5.40 -7.09
N LEU A 66 -10.53 -4.36 -7.27
CA LEU A 66 -10.89 -3.12 -7.95
C LEU A 66 -11.02 -3.29 -9.47
N ASP A 67 -10.31 -4.26 -10.05
CA ASP A 67 -10.44 -4.60 -11.47
C ASP A 67 -11.75 -5.37 -11.78
N ARG A 68 -12.51 -5.79 -10.77
CA ARG A 68 -13.81 -6.46 -10.99
C ARG A 68 -14.85 -5.43 -11.43
N PRO A 69 -15.63 -5.72 -12.50
CA PRO A 69 -16.67 -4.82 -12.95
C PRO A 69 -17.72 -4.63 -11.86
N VAL A 70 -18.17 -3.40 -11.67
CA VAL A 70 -19.33 -3.11 -10.81
C VAL A 70 -20.56 -3.67 -11.50
N GLU A 71 -21.26 -4.61 -10.86
CA GLU A 71 -22.53 -5.10 -11.37
C GLU A 71 -23.53 -3.95 -11.45
N ARG A 72 -23.93 -3.60 -12.68
CA ARG A 72 -24.95 -2.60 -12.94
C ARG A 72 -26.32 -3.23 -12.73
N VAL A 73 -26.77 -3.23 -11.47
CA VAL A 73 -28.08 -3.80 -11.08
C VAL A 73 -29.21 -2.78 -11.19
N LEU A 74 -28.89 -1.49 -11.37
CA LEU A 74 -29.88 -0.40 -11.38
C LEU A 74 -29.77 0.42 -12.68
N ASP A 75 -30.64 0.11 -13.64
CA ASP A 75 -30.90 0.95 -14.82
C ASP A 75 -31.58 2.24 -14.36
N GLY A 76 -30.78 3.28 -14.06
CA GLY A 76 -31.33 4.59 -13.67
C GLY A 76 -30.38 5.55 -12.94
N LEU A 77 -29.15 5.15 -12.60
CA LEU A 77 -28.20 5.99 -11.86
C LEU A 77 -26.81 6.09 -12.55
N PRO A 78 -26.73 6.50 -13.82
CA PRO A 78 -25.45 6.55 -14.56
C PRO A 78 -24.38 7.38 -13.84
N ASP A 79 -24.75 8.56 -13.32
CA ASP A 79 -23.82 9.46 -12.62
C ASP A 79 -23.21 8.87 -11.33
N VAL A 80 -23.90 7.91 -10.71
CA VAL A 80 -23.40 7.24 -9.49
C VAL A 80 -22.37 6.18 -9.88
N PHE A 81 -22.63 5.41 -10.94
CA PHE A 81 -21.69 4.43 -11.45
C PHE A 81 -20.40 5.11 -11.93
N ASP A 82 -20.50 6.21 -12.67
CA ASP A 82 -19.31 6.94 -13.15
C ASP A 82 -18.44 7.45 -11.98
N LYS A 83 -19.07 7.92 -10.89
CA LYS A 83 -18.35 8.32 -9.66
C LYS A 83 -17.70 7.14 -8.95
N ILE A 84 -18.36 5.97 -8.92
CA ILE A 84 -17.79 4.75 -8.32
C ILE A 84 -16.61 4.28 -9.16
N GLU A 85 -16.76 4.17 -10.47
CA GLU A 85 -15.69 3.77 -11.39
C GLU A 85 -14.49 4.73 -11.30
N SER A 86 -14.74 6.05 -11.23
CA SER A 86 -13.69 7.05 -11.03
C SER A 86 -12.96 6.87 -9.69
N ARG A 87 -13.68 6.56 -8.61
CA ARG A 87 -13.07 6.29 -7.30
C ARG A 87 -12.27 5.00 -7.29
N GLN A 88 -12.80 3.93 -7.89
CA GLN A 88 -12.11 2.65 -8.02
C GLN A 88 -10.82 2.79 -8.82
N ARG A 89 -10.86 3.56 -9.92
CA ARG A 89 -9.67 3.87 -10.72
C ARG A 89 -8.62 4.63 -9.91
N GLY A 90 -9.02 5.64 -9.13
CA GLY A 90 -8.13 6.37 -8.24
C GLY A 90 -7.48 5.46 -7.19
N ALA A 91 -8.28 4.64 -6.51
CA ALA A 91 -7.78 3.67 -5.53
C ALA A 91 -6.82 2.65 -6.15
N ARG A 92 -7.14 2.16 -7.35
CA ARG A 92 -6.31 1.21 -8.10
C ARG A 92 -4.95 1.80 -8.45
N ASP A 93 -4.95 3.01 -9.01
CA ASP A 93 -3.71 3.69 -9.42
C ASP A 93 -2.83 4.00 -8.20
N ALA A 94 -3.43 4.41 -7.08
CA ALA A 94 -2.73 4.62 -5.81
C ALA A 94 -2.11 3.33 -5.27
N LEU A 95 -2.89 2.24 -5.19
CA LEU A 95 -2.40 0.93 -4.72
C LEU A 95 -1.29 0.38 -5.62
N ALA A 96 -1.40 0.53 -6.94
CA ALA A 96 -0.36 0.11 -7.88
C ALA A 96 0.96 0.87 -7.68
N ARG A 97 0.90 2.19 -7.43
CA ARG A 97 2.09 2.99 -7.12
C ARG A 97 2.76 2.56 -5.82
N ILE A 98 1.97 2.29 -4.79
CA ILE A 98 2.46 1.81 -3.51
C ILE A 98 3.08 0.42 -3.64
N HIS A 99 2.45 -0.46 -4.43
CA HIS A 99 2.98 -1.80 -4.70
C HIS A 99 4.33 -1.74 -5.42
N ALA A 100 4.47 -0.85 -6.41
CA ALA A 100 5.76 -0.59 -7.05
C ALA A 100 6.81 -0.04 -6.07
N ALA A 101 6.43 0.90 -5.19
CA ALA A 101 7.31 1.42 -4.16
C ALA A 101 7.73 0.35 -3.14
N LEU A 102 6.84 -0.58 -2.78
CA LEU A 102 7.14 -1.72 -1.91
C LEU A 102 8.17 -2.66 -2.55
N MET A 103 8.01 -2.97 -3.85
CA MET A 103 8.99 -3.78 -4.58
C MET A 103 10.37 -3.11 -4.61
N GLN A 104 10.44 -1.81 -4.87
CA GLN A 104 11.68 -1.05 -4.83
C GLN A 104 12.31 -1.03 -3.43
N ALA A 105 11.50 -0.85 -2.38
CA ALA A 105 11.97 -0.86 -1.00
C ALA A 105 12.54 -2.22 -0.59
N ARG A 106 11.93 -3.31 -1.06
CA ARG A 106 12.44 -4.68 -0.86
C ARG A 106 13.79 -4.85 -1.54
N ASP A 107 13.91 -4.50 -2.81
CA ASP A 107 15.15 -4.67 -3.58
C ASP A 107 16.32 -3.88 -2.96
N ALA A 108 16.06 -2.63 -2.57
CA ALA A 108 17.04 -1.76 -1.92
C ALA A 108 17.56 -2.29 -0.57
N GLN A 109 16.76 -3.12 0.13
CA GLN A 109 17.14 -3.71 1.41
C GLN A 109 17.79 -5.10 1.27
N THR A 110 17.68 -5.75 0.11
CA THR A 110 18.29 -7.06 -0.16
C THR A 110 19.67 -6.99 -0.80
N LEU A 111 20.11 -5.81 -1.27
CA LEU A 111 21.48 -5.62 -1.77
C LEU A 111 22.46 -5.47 -0.59
N PRO A 112 23.48 -6.32 -0.45
CA PRO A 112 24.57 -6.04 0.49
C PRO A 112 25.30 -4.77 0.00
N ARG A 113 25.45 -3.79 0.90
CA ARG A 113 26.41 -2.69 0.71
C ARG A 113 27.83 -3.19 0.91
#